data_AF-A0A3S0D198-F1
#
_entry.id   AF-A0A3S0D198-F1
#
_cell.length_a   1.000
_cell.length_b   1.000
_cell.length_c   1.000
_cell.angle_alpha   90.00
_cell.angle_beta   90.00
_cell.angle_gamma   90.00
#
_symmetry.space_group_name_H-M   'P 1'
#
loop_
_entity.id
_entity.type
_entity.pdbx_description
1 polymer ?
#
loop_
_entity_poly.entity_id
_entity_poly.type
_entity_poly.pdbx_seq_one_letter_code
_entity_poly.pdbx_strand_id
1 'polypeptide(L)'
;MKLKNRILNLSLLLLLSAPQTVEAKFAYPELVKVPIPRLLTNLQKRLNDPKSNLSQQERAELDFRIGRLNSMAYAYNANEVQVRKAESDLVAEGKATPFYGVGMREFQQFEVSDTKHDATAKAYLKEAVKYLREALKLDPSMSQARLGLAWCLDQSGDKANAIPLYRQVYKESYEKEKNQKGMRGTSICMETAGYLEKLLNPVKDAAEIAKMKEQTENINLSFRTVTPIMIPLVANLSLRDFTQPASLVFDLDGNGPKHYGQWTGPKAGWLVYDAANSKKITSGLQLFGPSSFWIFWNDGYEAMKALDDNNDGKLSGTELNGLAVWCDSNRNGQSESDEVKSLAELGIKALSCQGHLNAEGTMLSINGVTFADGSTADSYDIVLDQIP
;
A
#
# COMPACT_ATOMS: atom_id res chain seq x y z
N MET A 1 66.26 52.64 13.82
CA MET A 1 67.00 52.07 14.96
C MET A 1 66.02 51.86 16.11
N LYS A 2 65.86 50.60 16.55
CA LYS A 2 65.27 50.10 17.83
C LYS A 2 63.75 50.14 18.08
N LEU A 3 63.15 48.96 17.91
CA LEU A 3 62.17 48.24 18.75
C LEU A 3 61.87 48.81 20.16
N LYS A 4 60.60 48.74 20.59
CA LYS A 4 60.12 47.76 21.62
C LYS A 4 58.60 47.81 21.91
N ASN A 5 58.12 46.63 22.34
CA ASN A 5 56.90 46.28 23.09
C ASN A 5 55.59 46.01 22.33
N ARG A 6 55.45 44.73 21.91
CA ARG A 6 54.19 44.02 21.73
C ARG A 6 53.67 43.51 23.09
N ILE A 7 52.42 43.80 23.43
CA ILE A 7 51.60 42.99 24.35
C ILE A 7 50.32 42.70 23.56
N LEU A 8 50.16 41.45 23.10
CA LEU A 8 48.93 41.00 22.46
C LEU A 8 48.20 40.10 23.46
N ASN A 9 47.05 40.54 23.93
CA ASN A 9 46.18 39.78 24.82
C ASN A 9 45.59 38.58 24.08
N LEU A 10 45.81 37.39 24.63
CA LEU A 10 45.17 36.14 24.23
C LEU A 10 43.83 36.08 24.98
N SER A 11 42.72 36.40 24.31
CA SER A 11 41.37 36.22 24.86
C SER A 11 40.67 35.10 24.09
N LEU A 12 40.71 33.91 24.70
CA LEU A 12 40.07 32.68 24.27
C LEU A 12 38.54 32.84 24.41
N LEU A 13 37.80 32.85 23.30
CA LEU A 13 36.33 32.79 23.31
C LEU A 13 35.89 31.36 23.65
N LEU A 14 35.55 31.09 24.90
CA LEU A 14 34.69 29.97 25.28
C LEU A 14 33.23 30.38 25.06
N LEU A 15 32.59 29.85 24.01
CA LEU A 15 31.14 29.93 23.85
C LEU A 15 30.50 28.83 24.70
N LEU A 16 29.93 29.22 25.84
CA LEU A 16 29.04 28.44 26.69
C LEU A 16 27.72 28.18 25.96
N SER A 17 27.43 26.92 25.65
CA SER A 17 26.11 26.46 25.23
C SER A 17 25.24 26.16 26.45
N ALA A 18 24.26 27.03 26.72
CA ALA A 18 23.16 26.67 27.62
C ALA A 18 22.10 25.88 26.83
N PRO A 19 21.59 24.74 27.34
CA PRO A 19 20.54 23.99 26.66
C PRO A 19 19.20 24.75 26.76
N GLN A 20 18.66 25.15 25.61
CA GLN A 20 17.27 25.60 25.51
C GLN A 20 16.37 24.36 25.49
N THR A 21 15.51 24.21 26.50
CA THR A 21 14.42 23.23 26.47
C THR A 21 13.30 23.80 25.61
N VAL A 22 13.15 23.29 24.39
CA VAL A 22 12.00 23.58 23.53
C VAL A 22 10.92 22.55 23.83
N GLU A 23 9.81 22.99 24.43
CA GLU A 23 8.61 22.18 24.55
C GLU A 23 8.08 21.86 23.14
N ALA A 24 8.05 20.57 22.80
CA ALA A 24 7.60 20.09 21.51
C ALA A 24 6.07 20.28 21.35
N LYS A 25 5.65 20.99 20.31
CA LYS A 25 4.27 20.97 19.82
C LYS A 25 4.15 19.89 18.74
N PHE A 26 3.18 18.99 18.92
CA PHE A 26 2.85 17.92 17.96
C PHE A 26 2.44 18.49 16.59
N ALA A 27 2.94 17.89 15.51
CA ALA A 27 2.54 18.15 14.13
C ALA A 27 1.88 16.87 13.54
N TYR A 28 0.75 17.03 12.84
CA TYR A 28 -0.04 15.95 12.26
C TYR A 28 0.29 15.76 10.76
N PRO A 29 0.31 14.52 10.23
CA PRO A 29 0.65 14.24 8.83
C PRO A 29 -0.44 14.69 7.84
N GLU A 30 -0.03 15.04 6.61
CA GLU A 30 -0.93 15.42 5.50
C GLU A 30 -1.43 14.18 4.72
N LEU A 31 -2.63 14.22 4.10
CA LEU A 31 -3.41 13.03 3.68
C LEU A 31 -4.07 13.19 2.26
N VAL A 32 -4.03 12.17 1.38
CA VAL A 32 -4.62 12.08 0.02
C VAL A 32 -5.88 11.21 0.01
N LYS A 33 -6.89 11.52 -0.80
CA LYS A 33 -8.24 10.92 -0.76
C LYS A 33 -8.54 10.00 -1.96
N VAL A 34 -8.88 8.74 -1.73
CA VAL A 34 -9.34 7.76 -2.75
C VAL A 34 -10.83 7.45 -2.60
N PRO A 35 -11.71 7.65 -3.60
CA PRO A 35 -13.17 7.57 -3.41
C PRO A 35 -13.67 6.12 -3.27
N ILE A 36 -14.05 5.74 -2.05
CA ILE A 36 -14.58 4.39 -1.74
C ILE A 36 -15.89 4.08 -2.51
N PRO A 37 -16.86 5.01 -2.63
CA PRO A 37 -18.11 4.74 -3.34
C PRO A 37 -17.92 4.33 -4.81
N ARG A 38 -16.92 4.89 -5.50
CA ARG A 38 -16.61 4.52 -6.89
C ARG A 38 -16.14 3.07 -6.97
N LEU A 39 -15.17 2.70 -6.11
CA LEU A 39 -14.64 1.33 -6.06
C LEU A 39 -15.73 0.31 -5.72
N LEU A 40 -16.59 0.63 -4.74
CA LEU A 40 -17.73 -0.21 -4.38
C LEU A 40 -18.71 -0.39 -5.55
N THR A 41 -19.03 0.69 -6.26
CA THR A 41 -19.94 0.67 -7.42
C THR A 41 -19.41 -0.27 -8.51
N ASN A 42 -18.12 -0.16 -8.84
CA ASN A 42 -17.50 -0.96 -9.90
C ASN A 42 -17.48 -2.45 -9.53
N LEU A 43 -17.04 -2.79 -8.32
CA LEU A 43 -16.99 -4.19 -7.88
C LEU A 43 -18.39 -4.82 -7.79
N GLN A 44 -19.40 -4.07 -7.31
CA GLN A 44 -20.78 -4.53 -7.26
C GLN A 44 -21.36 -4.74 -8.66
N LYS A 45 -21.06 -3.84 -9.61
CA LYS A 45 -21.47 -4.00 -11.00
C LYS A 45 -20.87 -5.27 -11.60
N ARG A 46 -19.59 -5.54 -11.37
CA ARG A 46 -18.93 -6.78 -11.83
C ARG A 46 -19.53 -8.03 -11.19
N LEU A 47 -19.81 -8.00 -9.89
CA LEU A 47 -20.42 -9.12 -9.17
C LEU A 47 -21.84 -9.45 -9.69
N ASN A 48 -22.61 -8.41 -10.01
CA ASN A 48 -24.01 -8.50 -10.42
C ASN A 48 -24.22 -8.56 -11.94
N ASP A 49 -23.16 -8.51 -12.75
CA ASP A 49 -23.27 -8.56 -14.20
C ASP A 49 -23.83 -9.94 -14.62
N PRO A 50 -25.05 -10.01 -15.20
CA PRO A 50 -25.68 -11.26 -15.59
C PRO A 50 -24.94 -11.97 -16.74
N LYS A 51 -24.05 -11.26 -17.44
CA LYS A 51 -23.20 -11.83 -18.50
C LYS A 51 -21.86 -12.34 -17.97
N SER A 52 -21.57 -12.16 -16.68
CA SER A 52 -20.31 -12.57 -16.09
C SER A 52 -20.26 -14.08 -15.86
N ASN A 53 -19.28 -14.75 -16.47
CA ASN A 53 -18.99 -16.17 -16.25
C ASN A 53 -18.03 -16.36 -15.06
N LEU A 54 -18.25 -15.64 -13.97
CA LEU A 54 -17.38 -15.71 -12.79
C LEU A 54 -17.46 -17.09 -12.16
N SER A 55 -16.30 -17.72 -11.96
CA SER A 55 -16.15 -18.91 -11.14
C SER A 55 -16.55 -18.63 -9.69
N GLN A 56 -16.78 -19.71 -8.92
CA GLN A 56 -17.06 -19.61 -7.49
C GLN A 56 -15.97 -18.85 -6.73
N GLN A 57 -14.69 -19.08 -7.08
CA GLN A 57 -13.56 -18.42 -6.45
C GLN A 57 -13.51 -16.92 -6.79
N GLU A 58 -13.73 -16.53 -8.04
CA GLU A 58 -13.75 -15.12 -8.45
C GLU A 58 -14.92 -14.36 -7.80
N ARG A 59 -16.08 -15.01 -7.62
CA ARG A 59 -17.19 -14.43 -6.86
C ARG A 59 -16.81 -14.23 -5.39
N ALA A 60 -16.18 -15.23 -4.77
CA ALA A 60 -15.71 -15.12 -3.39
C ALA A 60 -14.71 -13.97 -3.21
N GLU A 61 -13.79 -13.77 -4.15
CA GLU A 61 -12.83 -12.67 -4.12
C GLU A 61 -13.49 -11.29 -4.28
N LEU A 62 -14.49 -11.17 -5.17
CA LEU A 62 -15.24 -9.93 -5.33
C LEU A 62 -16.03 -9.60 -4.06
N ASP A 63 -16.72 -10.57 -3.47
CA ASP A 63 -17.40 -10.41 -2.19
C ASP A 63 -16.42 -10.00 -1.09
N PHE A 64 -15.23 -10.62 -1.02
CA PHE A 64 -14.19 -10.25 -0.07
C PHE A 64 -13.73 -8.80 -0.26
N ARG A 65 -13.45 -8.38 -1.50
CA ARG A 65 -13.00 -7.00 -1.83
C ARG A 65 -14.06 -5.96 -1.48
N ILE A 66 -15.33 -6.22 -1.80
CA ILE A 66 -16.45 -5.36 -1.41
C ILE A 66 -16.55 -5.29 0.11
N GLY A 67 -16.47 -6.44 0.79
CA GLY A 67 -16.47 -6.52 2.25
C GLY A 67 -15.35 -5.69 2.89
N ARG A 68 -14.13 -5.80 2.36
CA ARG A 68 -12.96 -5.03 2.81
C ARG A 68 -13.10 -3.53 2.57
N LEU A 69 -13.58 -3.11 1.42
CA LEU A 69 -13.80 -1.68 1.14
C LEU A 69 -14.84 -1.07 2.09
N ASN A 70 -15.92 -1.80 2.38
CA ASN A 70 -16.90 -1.39 3.36
C ASN A 70 -16.29 -1.34 4.78
N SER A 71 -15.44 -2.31 5.16
CA SER A 71 -14.77 -2.28 6.46
C SER A 71 -13.82 -1.09 6.59
N MET A 72 -13.13 -0.72 5.51
CA MET A 72 -12.31 0.50 5.43
C MET A 72 -13.17 1.76 5.54
N ALA A 73 -14.29 1.84 4.80
CA ALA A 73 -15.21 2.97 4.87
C ALA A 73 -15.74 3.22 6.28
N TYR A 74 -16.06 2.14 6.99
CA TYR A 74 -16.42 2.19 8.41
C TYR A 74 -15.25 2.67 9.27
N ALA A 75 -14.06 2.09 9.12
CA ALA A 75 -12.89 2.40 9.94
C ALA A 75 -12.51 3.89 9.87
N TYR A 76 -12.54 4.46 8.66
CA TYR A 76 -12.11 5.83 8.38
C TYR A 76 -13.24 6.86 8.51
N ASN A 77 -14.49 6.42 8.71
CA ASN A 77 -15.70 7.23 8.59
C ASN A 77 -15.64 8.23 7.41
N ALA A 78 -15.25 7.72 6.25
CA ALA A 78 -14.93 8.57 5.12
C ALA A 78 -15.49 7.99 3.83
N ASN A 79 -15.96 8.88 2.96
CA ASN A 79 -16.26 8.56 1.57
C ASN A 79 -14.97 8.37 0.74
N GLU A 80 -13.81 8.54 1.38
CA GLU A 80 -12.49 8.52 0.79
C GLU A 80 -11.50 7.82 1.73
N VAL A 81 -10.65 6.91 1.25
CA VAL A 81 -9.53 6.40 2.05
C VAL A 81 -8.42 7.45 2.06
N GLN A 82 -7.94 7.82 3.25
CA GLN A 82 -6.81 8.72 3.41
C GLN A 82 -5.48 7.96 3.31
N VAL A 83 -4.61 8.38 2.40
CA VAL A 83 -3.25 7.85 2.18
C VAL A 83 -2.24 8.93 2.56
N ARG A 84 -1.19 8.60 3.30
CA ARG A 84 -0.21 9.58 3.82
C ARG A 84 0.49 10.35 2.69
N LYS A 85 0.63 11.66 2.86
CA LYS A 85 1.51 12.56 2.12
C LYS A 85 2.55 13.07 3.12
N ALA A 86 3.84 12.76 2.94
CA ALA A 86 4.88 13.22 3.85
C ALA A 86 6.06 13.77 3.04
N GLU A 87 6.29 15.09 3.07
CA GLU A 87 7.08 15.90 4.04
C GLU A 87 8.58 15.90 3.67
N SER A 88 8.93 16.77 2.72
CA SER A 88 10.20 16.79 1.98
C SER A 88 11.33 17.61 2.62
N ASP A 89 11.10 18.42 3.66
CA ASP A 89 12.04 19.53 3.92
C ASP A 89 12.84 19.42 5.23
N LEU A 90 12.50 18.49 6.15
CA LEU A 90 13.22 18.32 7.43
C LEU A 90 14.11 17.07 7.49
N VAL A 91 13.93 16.11 6.57
CA VAL A 91 14.81 14.95 6.41
C VAL A 91 16.05 15.31 5.59
N ALA A 92 15.91 16.27 4.65
CA ALA A 92 16.99 16.75 3.79
C ALA A 92 18.16 17.40 4.54
N GLU A 93 17.95 17.88 5.78
CA GLU A 93 18.98 18.55 6.57
C GLU A 93 19.56 17.73 7.74
N GLY A 94 19.19 16.45 7.88
CA GLY A 94 19.81 15.53 8.84
C GLY A 94 19.64 15.93 10.32
N LYS A 95 18.64 16.75 10.66
CA LYS A 95 18.50 17.39 11.99
C LYS A 95 17.23 17.00 12.77
N ALA A 96 16.44 16.04 12.30
CA ALA A 96 15.36 15.48 13.09
C ALA A 96 15.15 14.00 12.76
N THR A 97 14.85 13.20 13.79
CA THR A 97 14.17 11.90 13.66
C THR A 97 12.68 12.09 13.93
N PRO A 98 11.81 12.05 12.91
CA PRO A 98 10.37 11.98 13.10
C PRO A 98 10.00 10.54 13.47
N PHE A 99 9.79 10.30 14.76
CA PHE A 99 9.24 9.05 15.30
C PHE A 99 7.71 9.11 15.25
N TYR A 100 7.08 8.20 14.50
CA TYR A 100 5.71 7.74 14.70
C TYR A 100 5.63 6.29 14.18
N GLY A 101 5.50 5.32 15.09
CA GLY A 101 5.53 3.86 14.83
C GLY A 101 4.55 3.43 13.73
N VAL A 102 4.82 2.37 12.96
CA VAL A 102 5.18 1.01 13.39
C VAL A 102 6.63 0.65 13.06
N GLY A 103 7.48 0.68 14.09
CA GLY A 103 8.72 -0.10 14.09
C GLY A 103 8.39 -1.58 14.28
N MET A 104 9.24 -2.46 13.75
CA MET A 104 9.07 -3.91 13.72
C MET A 104 9.18 -4.62 15.09
N ARG A 105 8.57 -4.07 16.15
CA ARG A 105 8.17 -4.79 17.37
C ARG A 105 6.87 -4.17 17.88
N GLU A 106 5.86 -5.03 18.01
CA GLU A 106 4.47 -4.78 18.44
C GLU A 106 3.51 -4.26 17.36
N PHE A 107 2.56 -5.11 17.00
CA PHE A 107 1.39 -4.79 16.19
C PHE A 107 0.55 -3.72 16.89
N GLN A 108 0.58 -2.47 16.40
CA GLN A 108 -0.48 -1.53 16.72
C GLN A 108 -1.68 -1.76 15.79
N GLN A 109 -2.71 -2.39 16.36
CA GLN A 109 -4.03 -2.53 15.74
C GLN A 109 -4.66 -1.17 15.38
N PHE A 110 -5.51 -1.15 14.34
CA PHE A 110 -6.27 0.03 13.91
C PHE A 110 -6.99 0.74 15.06
N GLU A 111 -6.69 2.02 15.30
CA GLU A 111 -7.57 2.90 16.07
C GLU A 111 -8.68 3.42 15.16
N VAL A 112 -9.91 3.03 15.47
CA VAL A 112 -11.13 3.43 14.74
C VAL A 112 -11.51 4.85 15.17
N SER A 113 -11.82 5.72 14.20
CA SER A 113 -12.25 7.10 14.43
C SER A 113 -13.39 7.21 15.47
N ASP A 114 -13.36 8.26 16.30
CA ASP A 114 -14.41 8.57 17.30
C ASP A 114 -15.81 8.76 16.70
N THR A 115 -15.92 8.93 15.38
CA THR A 115 -17.19 9.11 14.65
C THR A 115 -17.88 7.80 14.25
N LYS A 116 -17.40 6.63 14.72
CA LYS A 116 -17.89 5.25 14.47
C LYS A 116 -19.38 4.95 14.70
N HIS A 117 -20.17 5.93 15.12
CA HIS A 117 -21.55 5.75 15.55
C HIS A 117 -22.61 6.38 14.65
N ASP A 118 -22.21 7.13 13.62
CA ASP A 118 -23.17 7.66 12.67
C ASP A 118 -23.81 6.54 11.83
N ALA A 119 -24.97 6.84 11.24
CA ALA A 119 -25.76 5.87 10.50
C ALA A 119 -25.04 5.34 9.25
N THR A 120 -24.18 6.16 8.65
CA THR A 120 -23.44 5.84 7.42
C THR A 120 -22.33 4.83 7.71
N ALA A 121 -21.52 5.07 8.74
CA ALA A 121 -20.49 4.13 9.19
C ALA A 121 -21.11 2.77 9.55
N LYS A 122 -22.22 2.77 10.31
CA LYS A 122 -22.93 1.53 10.65
C LYS A 122 -23.48 0.79 9.43
N ALA A 123 -23.92 1.51 8.40
CA ALA A 123 -24.36 0.90 7.14
C ALA A 123 -23.19 0.21 6.43
N TYR A 124 -22.02 0.87 6.35
CA TYR A 124 -20.81 0.27 5.82
C TYR A 124 -20.38 -0.98 6.61
N LEU A 125 -20.36 -0.92 7.94
CA LEU A 125 -20.02 -2.09 8.76
C LEU A 125 -20.98 -3.26 8.52
N LYS A 126 -22.27 -2.99 8.38
CA LYS A 126 -23.28 -4.01 8.08
C LYS A 126 -23.05 -4.66 6.71
N GLU A 127 -22.78 -3.87 5.68
CA GLU A 127 -22.45 -4.39 4.35
C GLU A 127 -21.12 -5.15 4.36
N ALA A 128 -20.11 -4.68 5.12
CA ALA A 128 -18.84 -5.41 5.29
C ALA A 128 -19.08 -6.82 5.82
N VAL A 129 -19.83 -6.96 6.94
CA VAL A 129 -20.17 -8.26 7.53
C VAL A 129 -20.92 -9.15 6.54
N LYS A 130 -21.90 -8.59 5.81
CA LYS A 130 -22.67 -9.34 4.81
C LYS A 130 -21.76 -9.91 3.73
N TYR A 131 -20.98 -9.08 3.07
CA TYR A 131 -20.13 -9.50 1.95
C TYR A 131 -18.99 -10.43 2.39
N LEU A 132 -18.40 -10.22 3.57
CA LEU A 132 -17.38 -11.14 4.10
C LEU A 132 -17.97 -12.51 4.45
N ARG A 133 -19.24 -12.58 4.87
CA ARG A 133 -19.95 -13.86 5.05
C ARG A 133 -20.23 -14.55 3.72
N GLU A 134 -20.65 -13.82 2.69
CA GLU A 134 -20.84 -14.40 1.35
C GLU A 134 -19.53 -14.94 0.77
N ALA A 135 -18.44 -14.18 0.90
CA ALA A 135 -17.11 -14.62 0.51
C ALA A 135 -16.73 -15.95 1.17
N LEU A 136 -16.93 -16.08 2.49
CA LEU A 136 -16.59 -17.29 3.25
C LEU A 136 -17.55 -18.46 3.02
N LYS A 137 -18.78 -18.22 2.54
CA LYS A 137 -19.68 -19.29 2.08
C LYS A 137 -19.16 -19.91 0.79
N LEU A 138 -18.67 -19.06 -0.12
CA LEU A 138 -18.14 -19.48 -1.41
C LEU A 138 -16.74 -20.08 -1.30
N ASP A 139 -15.86 -19.48 -0.51
CA ASP A 139 -14.53 -19.98 -0.22
C ASP A 139 -14.21 -19.89 1.30
N PRO A 140 -14.46 -20.98 2.05
CA PRO A 140 -14.11 -21.05 3.46
C PRO A 140 -12.60 -21.02 3.72
N SER A 141 -11.72 -21.12 2.73
CA SER A 141 -10.27 -21.14 2.95
C SER A 141 -9.65 -19.73 3.05
N MET A 142 -10.41 -18.68 2.72
CA MET A 142 -9.96 -17.28 2.72
C MET A 142 -9.67 -16.75 4.13
N SER A 143 -8.44 -16.92 4.59
CA SER A 143 -7.99 -16.46 5.90
C SER A 143 -8.14 -14.94 6.05
N GLN A 144 -7.93 -14.16 4.99
CA GLN A 144 -8.11 -12.71 4.96
C GLN A 144 -9.59 -12.30 5.12
N ALA A 145 -10.51 -12.99 4.46
CA ALA A 145 -11.95 -12.72 4.60
C ALA A 145 -12.44 -13.06 6.00
N ARG A 146 -11.94 -14.15 6.59
CA ARG A 146 -12.25 -14.52 7.97
C ARG A 146 -11.70 -13.52 8.97
N LEU A 147 -10.46 -13.05 8.77
CA LEU A 147 -9.87 -11.99 9.60
C LEU A 147 -10.70 -10.71 9.54
N GLY A 148 -11.05 -10.27 8.33
CA GLY A 148 -11.93 -9.10 8.12
C GLY A 148 -13.29 -9.27 8.80
N LEU A 149 -13.89 -10.47 8.74
CA LEU A 149 -15.18 -10.74 9.37
C LEU A 149 -15.07 -10.68 10.90
N ALA A 150 -14.04 -11.31 11.47
CA ALA A 150 -13.77 -11.28 12.90
C ALA A 150 -13.63 -9.83 13.39
N TRP A 151 -12.88 -9.02 12.65
CA TRP A 151 -12.72 -7.59 12.92
C TRP A 151 -14.04 -6.83 12.84
N CYS A 152 -14.83 -7.00 11.78
CA CYS A 152 -16.12 -6.31 11.66
C CYS A 152 -17.09 -6.69 12.78
N LEU A 153 -17.09 -7.95 13.22
CA LEU A 153 -17.92 -8.41 14.34
C LEU A 153 -17.47 -7.79 15.66
N ASP A 154 -16.17 -7.74 15.94
CA ASP A 154 -15.64 -7.06 17.13
C ASP A 154 -16.03 -5.58 17.12
N GLN A 155 -15.86 -4.90 15.99
CA GLN A 155 -16.24 -3.50 15.84
C GLN A 155 -17.76 -3.26 16.00
N SER A 156 -18.60 -4.25 15.70
CA SER A 156 -20.05 -4.18 15.95
C SER A 156 -20.45 -4.44 17.41
N GLY A 157 -19.50 -4.82 18.26
CA GLY A 157 -19.73 -5.24 19.66
C GLY A 157 -20.03 -6.73 19.82
N ASP A 158 -20.08 -7.51 18.74
CA ASP A 158 -20.34 -8.94 18.74
C ASP A 158 -19.06 -9.76 19.01
N LYS A 159 -18.48 -9.53 20.19
CA LYS A 159 -17.25 -10.19 20.64
C LYS A 159 -17.40 -11.71 20.77
N ALA A 160 -18.61 -12.16 21.09
CA ALA A 160 -18.93 -13.58 21.26
C ALA A 160 -18.71 -14.36 19.95
N ASN A 161 -19.03 -13.77 18.80
CA ASN A 161 -18.76 -14.36 17.49
C ASN A 161 -17.40 -13.97 16.91
N ALA A 162 -16.84 -12.81 17.27
CA ALA A 162 -15.53 -12.38 16.80
C ALA A 162 -14.37 -13.24 17.33
N ILE A 163 -14.33 -13.49 18.64
CA ILE A 163 -13.22 -14.21 19.31
C ILE A 163 -12.99 -15.62 18.74
N PRO A 164 -14.02 -16.47 18.53
CA PRO A 164 -13.83 -17.78 17.91
C PRO A 164 -13.23 -17.70 16.49
N LEU A 165 -13.64 -16.70 15.70
CA LEU A 165 -13.09 -16.50 14.36
C LEU A 165 -11.64 -16.06 14.40
N TYR A 166 -11.27 -15.13 15.28
CA TYR A 166 -9.88 -14.73 15.49
C TYR A 166 -9.01 -15.92 15.88
N ARG A 167 -9.46 -16.76 16.83
CA ARG A 167 -8.76 -18.00 17.21
C ARG A 167 -8.57 -18.95 16.03
N GLN A 168 -9.61 -19.11 15.20
CA GLN A 168 -9.55 -19.94 14.01
C GLN A 168 -8.53 -19.41 13.00
N VAL A 169 -8.60 -18.12 12.66
CA VAL A 169 -7.64 -17.49 11.74
C VAL A 169 -6.22 -17.69 12.27
N TYR A 170 -5.99 -17.35 13.54
CA TYR A 170 -4.67 -17.42 14.17
C TYR A 170 -4.06 -18.81 14.05
N LYS A 171 -4.84 -19.85 14.39
CA LYS A 171 -4.41 -21.24 14.29
C LYS A 171 -4.06 -21.62 12.85
N GLU A 172 -4.93 -21.31 11.90
CA GLU A 172 -4.75 -21.66 10.49
C GLU A 172 -3.54 -20.93 9.87
N SER A 173 -3.40 -19.63 10.13
CA SER A 173 -2.29 -18.83 9.64
C SER A 173 -0.98 -19.24 10.29
N TYR A 174 -0.93 -19.52 11.60
CA TYR A 174 0.30 -19.98 12.24
C TYR A 174 0.82 -21.28 11.59
N GLU A 175 -0.08 -22.25 11.35
CA GLU A 175 0.31 -23.52 10.74
C GLU A 175 0.85 -23.37 9.31
N LYS A 176 0.30 -22.41 8.55
CA LYS A 176 0.79 -22.07 7.20
C LYS A 176 2.13 -21.33 7.24
N GLU A 177 2.28 -20.42 8.19
CA GLU A 177 3.34 -19.41 8.19
C GLU A 177 4.61 -19.88 8.96
N LYS A 178 4.49 -20.78 9.95
CA LYS A 178 5.58 -21.17 10.87
C LYS A 178 6.85 -21.74 10.22
N ASN A 179 6.73 -22.36 9.05
CA ASN A 179 7.86 -22.98 8.33
C ASN A 179 8.24 -22.20 7.07
N GLN A 180 7.52 -21.12 6.78
CA GLN A 180 7.71 -20.38 5.55
C GLN A 180 8.90 -19.44 5.70
N LYS A 181 9.95 -19.68 4.91
CA LYS A 181 11.10 -18.78 4.77
C LYS A 181 10.84 -17.84 3.60
N GLY A 182 11.30 -16.59 3.68
CA GLY A 182 11.15 -15.69 2.53
C GLY A 182 9.75 -15.10 2.39
N MET A 183 8.91 -15.11 3.43
CA MET A 183 7.51 -14.69 3.33
C MET A 183 7.41 -13.22 2.90
N ARG A 184 6.92 -12.97 1.68
CA ARG A 184 6.69 -11.63 1.13
C ARG A 184 5.30 -11.16 1.56
N GLY A 185 5.17 -10.14 2.43
CA GLY A 185 3.86 -9.62 2.82
C GLY A 185 3.69 -9.22 4.30
N THR A 186 2.44 -9.17 4.76
CA THR A 186 2.04 -9.16 6.18
C THR A 186 1.74 -10.56 6.67
N SER A 187 2.15 -10.91 7.89
CA SER A 187 1.71 -12.15 8.54
C SER A 187 0.25 -12.00 9.01
N ILE A 188 -0.65 -12.81 8.45
CA ILE A 188 -2.05 -12.89 8.92
C ILE A 188 -2.05 -13.39 10.37
N CYS A 189 -1.13 -14.31 10.70
CA CYS A 189 -0.99 -14.83 12.05
C CYS A 189 -0.72 -13.75 13.08
N MET A 190 0.31 -12.94 12.85
CA MET A 190 0.72 -11.94 13.80
C MET A 190 -0.31 -10.78 13.89
N GLU A 191 -0.92 -10.39 12.77
CA GLU A 191 -2.02 -9.40 12.76
C GLU A 191 -3.22 -9.89 13.59
N THR A 192 -3.63 -11.14 13.35
CA THR A 192 -4.72 -11.77 14.09
C THR A 192 -4.40 -11.89 15.58
N ALA A 193 -3.16 -12.24 15.91
CA ALA A 193 -2.69 -12.35 17.28
C ALA A 193 -2.82 -11.03 18.02
N GLY A 194 -2.43 -9.94 17.34
CA GLY A 194 -2.67 -8.57 17.79
C GLY A 194 -4.11 -8.40 18.21
N TYR A 195 -5.09 -8.52 17.29
CA TYR A 195 -6.53 -8.34 17.58
C TYR A 195 -7.02 -9.18 18.74
N LEU A 196 -6.70 -10.47 18.71
CA LEU A 196 -7.19 -11.42 19.70
C LEU A 196 -6.68 -11.09 21.11
N GLU A 197 -5.40 -10.73 21.29
CA GLU A 197 -4.83 -10.46 22.61
C GLU A 197 -5.62 -9.39 23.39
N LYS A 198 -6.13 -8.35 22.72
CA LYS A 198 -6.93 -7.29 23.38
C LYS A 198 -8.33 -7.73 23.79
N LEU A 199 -8.84 -8.81 23.22
CA LEU A 199 -10.17 -9.36 23.53
C LEU A 199 -10.10 -10.45 24.61
N LEU A 200 -8.92 -11.01 24.85
CA LEU A 200 -8.68 -12.05 25.84
C LEU A 200 -8.58 -11.47 27.25
N ASN A 201 -8.96 -12.27 28.24
CA ASN A 201 -8.78 -11.92 29.65
C ASN A 201 -7.34 -12.23 30.08
N PRO A 202 -6.58 -11.24 30.61
CA PRO A 202 -5.15 -11.41 30.89
C PRO A 202 -4.85 -12.46 31.97
N VAL A 203 -5.83 -12.81 32.81
CA VAL A 203 -5.68 -13.82 33.87
C VAL A 203 -6.19 -15.18 33.41
N LYS A 204 -7.40 -15.24 32.84
CA LYS A 204 -8.01 -16.51 32.43
C LYS A 204 -7.35 -17.11 31.19
N ASP A 205 -6.89 -16.27 30.27
CA ASP A 205 -6.33 -16.68 28.99
C ASP A 205 -4.80 -16.52 28.93
N ALA A 206 -4.13 -16.38 30.08
CA ALA A 206 -2.69 -16.14 30.17
C ALA A 206 -1.83 -17.16 29.39
N ALA A 207 -2.22 -18.44 29.41
CA ALA A 207 -1.53 -19.49 28.68
C ALA A 207 -1.68 -19.35 27.15
N GLU A 208 -2.85 -18.92 26.67
CA GLU A 208 -3.10 -18.64 25.26
C GLU A 208 -2.27 -17.44 24.81
N ILE A 209 -2.28 -16.35 25.58
CA ILE A 209 -1.50 -15.14 25.29
C ILE A 209 0.00 -15.44 25.24
N ALA A 210 0.54 -16.18 26.22
CA ALA A 210 1.95 -16.53 26.25
C ALA A 210 2.37 -17.38 25.03
N LYS A 211 1.56 -18.38 24.68
CA LYS A 211 1.77 -19.20 23.49
C LYS A 211 1.74 -18.37 22.22
N MET A 212 0.80 -17.43 22.10
CA MET A 212 0.70 -16.57 20.93
C MET A 212 1.95 -15.71 20.74
N LYS A 213 2.47 -15.11 21.81
CA LYS A 213 3.70 -14.31 21.77
C LYS A 213 4.88 -15.12 21.26
N GLU A 214 5.15 -16.28 21.87
CA GLU A 214 6.21 -17.20 21.45
C GLU A 214 6.08 -17.59 19.96
N GLN A 215 4.87 -17.93 19.52
CA GLN A 215 4.61 -18.35 18.16
C GLN A 215 4.82 -17.22 17.14
N THR A 216 4.42 -15.98 17.47
CA THR A 216 4.62 -14.82 16.59
C THR A 216 6.08 -14.38 16.47
N GLU A 217 6.89 -14.53 17.53
CA GLU A 217 8.33 -14.22 17.50
C GLU A 217 9.12 -15.16 16.56
N ASN A 218 8.62 -16.38 16.37
CA ASN A 218 9.26 -17.39 15.52
C ASN A 218 8.87 -17.30 14.04
N ILE A 219 7.96 -16.40 13.66
CA ILE A 219 7.59 -16.19 12.25
C ILE A 219 8.67 -15.35 11.57
N ASN A 220 9.38 -15.97 10.62
CA ASN A 220 10.43 -15.34 9.85
C ASN A 220 9.85 -14.59 8.63
N LEU A 221 9.53 -13.32 8.82
CA LEU A 221 9.12 -12.43 7.73
C LEU A 221 10.34 -12.06 6.87
N SER A 222 10.17 -12.13 5.55
CA SER A 222 11.09 -11.48 4.61
C SER A 222 10.37 -10.33 3.92
N PHE A 223 11.12 -9.47 3.24
CA PHE A 223 10.57 -8.20 2.77
C PHE A 223 9.37 -8.37 1.82
N ARG A 224 8.39 -7.47 1.93
CA ARG A 224 7.34 -7.31 0.93
C ARG A 224 8.00 -7.03 -0.42
N THR A 225 7.78 -7.90 -1.40
CA THR A 225 8.10 -7.56 -2.78
C THR A 225 6.96 -6.70 -3.30
N VAL A 226 7.22 -5.41 -3.44
CA VAL A 226 6.30 -4.52 -4.15
C VAL A 226 6.65 -4.61 -5.63
N THR A 227 5.63 -4.87 -6.43
CA THR A 227 5.77 -4.98 -7.87
C THR A 227 5.04 -3.81 -8.52
N PRO A 228 5.75 -2.71 -8.84
CA PRO A 228 5.14 -1.57 -9.50
C PRO A 228 4.86 -1.88 -10.98
N ILE A 229 3.78 -1.29 -11.51
CA ILE A 229 3.51 -1.29 -12.95
C ILE A 229 4.37 -0.25 -13.66
N MET A 230 5.12 -0.72 -14.63
CA MET A 230 5.95 0.07 -15.53
C MET A 230 5.24 0.30 -16.86
N ILE A 231 5.22 1.57 -17.27
CA ILE A 231 4.56 2.07 -18.48
C ILE A 231 5.61 2.46 -19.52
N PRO A 232 5.62 1.84 -20.71
CA PRO A 232 6.42 2.29 -21.84
C PRO A 232 5.99 3.69 -22.30
N LEU A 233 6.97 4.54 -22.62
CA LEU A 233 6.73 5.87 -23.19
C LEU A 233 6.80 5.91 -24.72
N VAL A 234 7.28 4.82 -25.34
CA VAL A 234 7.31 4.64 -26.79
C VAL A 234 6.93 3.20 -27.15
N ALA A 235 6.42 3.01 -28.37
CA ALA A 235 6.04 1.70 -28.88
C ALA A 235 7.24 0.73 -29.00
N ASN A 236 6.95 -0.58 -28.97
CA ASN A 236 7.89 -1.67 -29.27
C ASN A 236 9.15 -1.74 -28.37
N LEU A 237 8.99 -1.53 -27.06
CA LEU A 237 10.08 -1.75 -26.08
C LEU A 237 9.98 -3.13 -25.43
N SER A 238 11.13 -3.73 -25.16
CA SER A 238 11.22 -4.97 -24.38
C SER A 238 11.55 -4.68 -22.92
N LEU A 239 11.33 -5.67 -22.03
CA LEU A 239 11.61 -5.54 -20.60
C LEU A 239 13.02 -5.00 -20.29
N ARG A 240 14.01 -5.45 -21.07
CA ARG A 240 15.43 -5.06 -20.92
C ARG A 240 15.69 -3.60 -21.26
N ASP A 241 14.81 -2.96 -22.01
CA ASP A 241 14.93 -1.55 -22.39
C ASP A 241 14.32 -0.63 -21.32
N PHE A 242 13.54 -1.18 -20.39
CA PHE A 242 12.83 -0.40 -19.37
C PHE A 242 13.62 -0.20 -18.08
N THR A 243 14.41 -1.17 -17.65
CA THR A 243 15.21 -1.05 -16.43
C THR A 243 16.67 -0.79 -16.76
N GLN A 244 17.32 0.02 -15.93
CA GLN A 244 18.76 0.22 -16.00
C GLN A 244 19.39 0.00 -14.62
N PRO A 245 20.66 -0.43 -14.56
CA PRO A 245 21.40 -0.46 -13.31
C PRO A 245 21.34 0.90 -12.63
N ALA A 246 20.99 0.89 -11.35
CA ALA A 246 20.87 2.07 -10.51
C ALA A 246 21.41 1.76 -9.10
N SER A 247 21.72 2.81 -8.35
CA SER A 247 21.90 2.72 -6.91
C SER A 247 20.95 3.73 -6.30
N LEU A 248 19.69 3.31 -6.18
CA LEU A 248 18.61 4.19 -5.77
C LEU A 248 18.16 3.88 -4.35
N VAL A 249 17.79 4.92 -3.61
CA VAL A 249 17.07 4.81 -2.35
C VAL A 249 15.60 5.21 -2.55
N PHE A 250 14.66 4.29 -2.31
CA PHE A 250 13.22 4.58 -2.39
C PHE A 250 12.42 3.79 -1.35
N ASP A 251 11.29 4.34 -0.88
CA ASP A 251 10.37 3.63 0.01
C ASP A 251 9.23 2.99 -0.81
N LEU A 252 9.55 1.85 -1.43
CA LEU A 252 8.61 1.16 -2.30
C LEU A 252 7.51 0.43 -1.52
N ASP A 253 7.77 0.00 -0.28
CA ASP A 253 6.81 -0.80 0.51
C ASP A 253 6.16 -0.07 1.69
N GLY A 254 6.45 1.23 1.84
CA GLY A 254 5.89 2.10 2.87
C GLY A 254 6.49 1.86 4.26
N ASN A 255 7.64 1.19 4.33
CA ASN A 255 8.33 0.81 5.57
C ASN A 255 9.67 1.54 5.73
N GLY A 256 9.91 2.58 4.94
CA GLY A 256 11.13 3.38 4.92
C GLY A 256 12.03 3.10 3.72
N PRO A 257 13.01 3.98 3.47
CA PRO A 257 13.87 3.94 2.29
C PRO A 257 14.72 2.64 2.23
N LYS A 258 14.76 2.03 1.05
CA LYS A 258 15.57 0.84 0.72
C LYS A 258 16.41 1.04 -0.52
N HIS A 259 17.49 0.28 -0.65
CA HIS A 259 18.37 0.32 -1.80
C HIS A 259 17.91 -0.62 -2.93
N TYR A 260 17.89 -0.11 -4.16
CA TYR A 260 17.56 -0.86 -5.36
C TYR A 260 18.70 -0.82 -6.36
N GLY A 261 19.03 -1.99 -6.92
CA GLY A 261 20.07 -2.16 -7.93
C GLY A 261 19.61 -1.85 -9.36
N GLN A 262 18.30 -1.63 -9.55
CA GLN A 262 17.69 -1.32 -10.84
C GLN A 262 16.57 -0.29 -10.65
N TRP A 263 16.36 0.56 -11.66
CA TRP A 263 15.26 1.53 -11.71
C TRP A 263 14.78 1.77 -13.15
N THR A 264 13.77 2.62 -13.35
CA THR A 264 13.28 2.98 -14.69
C THR A 264 14.35 3.70 -15.51
N GLY A 265 14.44 3.32 -16.79
CA GLY A 265 15.16 4.06 -17.82
C GLY A 265 14.32 5.16 -18.46
N PRO A 266 14.92 6.02 -19.30
CA PRO A 266 14.29 7.24 -19.84
C PRO A 266 13.13 7.00 -20.82
N LYS A 267 12.91 5.75 -21.22
CA LYS A 267 11.83 5.35 -22.14
C LYS A 267 10.66 4.68 -21.41
N ALA A 268 10.69 4.67 -20.08
CA ALA A 268 9.69 4.07 -19.22
C ALA A 268 9.37 5.00 -18.04
N GLY A 269 8.25 4.75 -17.38
CA GLY A 269 7.97 5.35 -16.07
C GLY A 269 7.03 4.49 -15.25
N TRP A 270 6.82 4.86 -14.00
CA TRP A 270 5.92 4.15 -13.09
C TRP A 270 4.48 4.60 -13.26
N LEU A 271 3.53 3.67 -13.40
CA LEU A 271 2.11 4.00 -13.31
C LEU A 271 1.80 4.41 -11.87
N VAL A 272 1.20 5.59 -11.72
CA VAL A 272 0.90 6.16 -10.41
C VAL A 272 -0.52 6.69 -10.33
N TYR A 273 -1.06 6.68 -9.12
CA TYR A 273 -2.33 7.29 -8.77
C TYR A 273 -2.07 8.68 -8.15
N ASP A 274 -2.39 9.72 -8.90
CA ASP A 274 -2.30 11.14 -8.52
C ASP A 274 -3.66 11.83 -8.72
N ALA A 275 -4.68 11.39 -7.98
CA ALA A 275 -6.04 11.92 -8.09
C ALA A 275 -6.15 13.44 -7.86
N ALA A 276 -5.26 14.01 -7.06
CA ALA A 276 -5.23 15.44 -6.79
C ALA A 276 -4.47 16.25 -7.86
N ASN A 277 -3.88 15.58 -8.86
CA ASN A 277 -2.96 16.19 -9.83
C ASN A 277 -1.85 17.01 -9.14
N SER A 278 -1.34 16.46 -8.03
CA SER A 278 -0.34 17.10 -7.19
C SER A 278 1.06 17.06 -7.80
N LYS A 279 1.28 16.14 -8.75
CA LYS A 279 2.57 15.84 -9.37
C LYS A 279 3.66 15.47 -8.38
N LYS A 280 3.28 14.87 -7.24
CA LYS A 280 4.19 14.44 -6.18
C LYS A 280 3.94 12.97 -5.82
N ILE A 281 4.88 12.11 -6.19
CA ILE A 281 4.88 10.68 -5.86
C ILE A 281 5.91 10.42 -4.76
N THR A 282 5.42 10.14 -3.57
CA THR A 282 6.25 10.12 -2.34
C THR A 282 6.27 8.75 -1.66
N SER A 283 5.51 7.79 -2.19
CA SER A 283 5.41 6.44 -1.64
C SER A 283 5.07 5.43 -2.72
N GLY A 284 5.59 4.21 -2.59
CA GLY A 284 5.15 3.06 -3.38
C GLY A 284 3.65 2.74 -3.30
N LEU A 285 2.92 3.28 -2.32
CA LEU A 285 1.46 3.14 -2.22
C LEU A 285 0.69 3.94 -3.29
N GLN A 286 1.34 4.93 -3.89
CA GLN A 286 0.82 5.65 -5.05
C GLN A 286 1.14 4.91 -6.35
N LEU A 287 1.99 3.88 -6.33
CA LEU A 287 2.28 3.03 -7.48
C LEU A 287 1.28 1.87 -7.52
N PHE A 288 1.03 1.34 -8.72
CA PHE A 288 0.18 0.16 -8.90
C PHE A 288 0.96 -1.13 -8.67
N GLY A 289 0.45 -1.98 -7.78
CA GLY A 289 0.95 -3.31 -7.43
C GLY A 289 0.03 -4.07 -6.47
N PRO A 290 0.49 -5.20 -5.89
CA PRO A 290 -0.28 -6.06 -4.98
C PRO A 290 -0.80 -5.38 -3.71
N SER A 291 -0.36 -4.16 -3.39
CA SER A 291 -0.77 -3.41 -2.19
C SER A 291 -1.38 -2.03 -2.50
N SER A 292 -1.79 -1.80 -3.75
CA SER A 292 -2.38 -0.53 -4.20
C SER A 292 -3.61 -0.15 -3.36
N PHE A 293 -3.74 1.14 -3.03
CA PHE A 293 -4.88 1.68 -2.26
C PHE A 293 -5.07 1.04 -0.88
N TRP A 294 -4.02 0.43 -0.31
CA TRP A 294 -4.11 -0.39 0.91
C TRP A 294 -5.04 -1.61 0.79
N ILE A 295 -5.29 -2.05 -0.43
CA ILE A 295 -6.01 -3.29 -0.75
C ILE A 295 -5.01 -4.32 -1.24
N PHE A 296 -5.19 -5.57 -0.82
CA PHE A 296 -4.35 -6.67 -1.25
C PHE A 296 -4.91 -7.29 -2.53
N TRP A 297 -4.14 -7.17 -3.61
CA TRP A 297 -4.43 -7.69 -4.94
C TRP A 297 -3.46 -8.83 -5.27
N ASN A 298 -3.80 -9.70 -6.22
CA ASN A 298 -2.86 -10.72 -6.67
C ASN A 298 -1.69 -10.11 -7.47
N ASP A 299 -1.96 -9.01 -8.18
CA ASP A 299 -1.01 -8.27 -9.01
C ASP A 299 -1.49 -6.81 -9.20
N GLY A 300 -0.67 -5.97 -9.83
CA GLY A 300 -1.00 -4.57 -10.12
C GLY A 300 -2.10 -4.40 -11.17
N TYR A 301 -2.31 -5.35 -12.08
CA TYR A 301 -3.35 -5.26 -13.11
C TYR A 301 -4.74 -5.47 -12.51
N GLU A 302 -4.86 -6.32 -11.49
CA GLU A 302 -6.07 -6.42 -10.71
C GLU A 302 -6.40 -5.12 -9.97
N ALA A 303 -5.39 -4.40 -9.47
CA ALA A 303 -5.59 -3.08 -8.90
C ALA A 303 -6.09 -2.08 -9.94
N MET A 304 -5.58 -2.14 -11.18
CA MET A 304 -6.10 -1.33 -12.29
C MET A 304 -7.54 -1.68 -12.64
N LYS A 305 -7.92 -2.98 -12.69
CA LYS A 305 -9.31 -3.42 -12.95
C LYS A 305 -10.31 -2.84 -11.97
N ALA A 306 -9.90 -2.43 -10.76
CA ALA A 306 -10.78 -1.78 -9.80
C ALA A 306 -11.25 -0.39 -10.26
N LEU A 307 -10.54 0.23 -11.21
CA LEU A 307 -10.84 1.55 -11.79
C LEU A 307 -11.56 1.45 -13.15
N ASP A 308 -11.76 0.24 -13.68
CA ASP A 308 -12.47 -0.03 -14.93
C ASP A 308 -13.98 0.05 -14.68
N ASP A 309 -14.59 1.19 -15.02
CA ASP A 309 -15.99 1.49 -14.69
C ASP A 309 -16.95 0.70 -15.60
N ASN A 310 -16.51 0.40 -16.83
CA ASN A 310 -17.32 -0.26 -17.85
C ASN A 310 -17.05 -1.77 -17.97
N ASN A 311 -15.98 -2.28 -17.34
CA ASN A 311 -15.53 -3.68 -17.31
C ASN A 311 -15.17 -4.23 -18.70
N ASP A 312 -14.63 -3.40 -19.58
CA ASP A 312 -14.13 -3.81 -20.91
C ASP A 312 -12.65 -4.25 -20.90
N GLY A 313 -12.03 -4.26 -19.72
CA GLY A 313 -10.68 -4.74 -19.49
C GLY A 313 -9.60 -3.69 -19.79
N LYS A 314 -9.97 -2.43 -20.00
CA LYS A 314 -9.05 -1.30 -20.18
C LYS A 314 -9.55 -0.08 -19.41
N LEU A 315 -8.62 0.78 -18.98
CA LEU A 315 -8.94 2.12 -18.51
C LEU A 315 -8.87 3.05 -19.70
N SER A 316 -9.96 3.76 -19.99
CA SER A 316 -10.01 4.73 -21.08
C SER A 316 -10.93 5.93 -20.77
N GLY A 317 -10.74 7.03 -21.49
CA GLY A 317 -11.57 8.24 -21.30
C GLY A 317 -11.53 8.74 -19.86
N THR A 318 -12.69 8.81 -19.19
CA THR A 318 -12.80 9.29 -17.80
C THR A 318 -12.22 8.32 -16.78
N GLU A 319 -12.04 7.03 -17.12
CA GLU A 319 -11.44 6.04 -16.21
C GLU A 319 -9.96 6.36 -15.93
N LEU A 320 -9.31 7.10 -16.83
CA LEU A 320 -7.93 7.57 -16.70
C LEU A 320 -7.77 8.72 -15.70
N ASN A 321 -8.86 9.30 -15.19
CA ASN A 321 -8.80 10.43 -14.27
C ASN A 321 -8.08 10.04 -12.98
N GLY A 322 -7.05 10.83 -12.64
CA GLY A 322 -6.20 10.59 -11.48
C GLY A 322 -5.06 9.61 -11.72
N LEU A 323 -4.87 9.15 -12.95
CA LEU A 323 -3.67 8.39 -13.33
C LEU A 323 -2.62 9.30 -13.95
N ALA A 324 -1.37 9.05 -13.61
CA ALA A 324 -0.21 9.68 -14.20
C ALA A 324 0.92 8.66 -14.37
N VAL A 325 1.99 9.07 -15.03
CA VAL A 325 3.24 8.31 -15.12
C VAL A 325 4.35 9.15 -14.50
N TRP A 326 5.06 8.57 -13.54
CA TRP A 326 6.26 9.17 -12.99
C TRP A 326 7.48 8.72 -13.81
N CYS A 327 8.04 9.67 -14.56
CA CYS A 327 9.24 9.51 -15.38
C CYS A 327 10.46 10.07 -14.64
N ASP A 328 11.00 9.30 -13.69
CA ASP A 328 12.20 9.65 -12.92
C ASP A 328 13.43 9.73 -13.84
N SER A 329 13.67 10.93 -14.36
CA SER A 329 14.60 11.19 -15.46
C SER A 329 16.02 11.34 -14.95
N ASN A 330 16.17 11.85 -13.73
CA ASN A 330 17.45 12.00 -13.06
C ASN A 330 17.83 10.73 -12.24
N ARG A 331 16.87 9.83 -11.98
CA ARG A 331 17.00 8.54 -11.28
C ARG A 331 17.38 8.71 -9.81
N ASN A 332 16.83 9.73 -9.16
CA ASN A 332 17.08 10.02 -7.75
C ASN A 332 15.99 9.48 -6.81
N GLY A 333 14.92 8.89 -7.36
CA GLY A 333 13.81 8.30 -6.60
C GLY A 333 12.95 9.34 -5.89
N GLN A 334 13.10 10.61 -6.24
CA GLN A 334 12.31 11.72 -5.72
C GLN A 334 11.46 12.24 -6.85
N SER A 335 10.14 12.20 -6.65
CA SER A 335 9.22 12.71 -7.65
C SER A 335 9.26 14.23 -7.68
N GLU A 336 9.74 14.75 -8.81
CA GLU A 336 9.73 16.17 -9.12
C GLU A 336 8.53 16.49 -10.02
N SER A 337 8.03 17.73 -9.94
CA SER A 337 6.76 18.09 -10.59
C SER A 337 6.80 18.02 -12.12
N ASP A 338 7.98 18.15 -12.73
CA ASP A 338 8.22 18.01 -14.16
C ASP A 338 8.41 16.55 -14.61
N GLU A 339 8.62 15.63 -13.67
CA GLU A 339 8.76 14.20 -13.92
C GLU A 339 7.42 13.46 -13.92
N VAL A 340 6.39 14.01 -13.27
CA VAL A 340 5.04 13.43 -13.26
C VAL A 340 4.23 13.96 -14.44
N LYS A 341 4.01 13.08 -15.40
CA LYS A 341 3.33 13.38 -16.66
C LYS A 341 1.94 12.76 -16.65
N SER A 342 0.96 13.54 -17.06
CA SER A 342 -0.38 13.02 -17.32
C SER A 342 -0.34 12.05 -18.50
N LEU A 343 -1.30 11.11 -18.54
CA LEU A 343 -1.42 10.18 -19.66
C LEU A 343 -1.65 10.90 -20.99
N ALA A 344 -2.40 12.01 -20.97
CA ALA A 344 -2.64 12.83 -22.15
C ALA A 344 -1.36 13.50 -22.69
N GLU A 345 -0.50 14.04 -21.81
CA GLU A 345 0.80 14.61 -22.20
C GLU A 345 1.72 13.57 -22.86
N LEU A 346 1.60 12.31 -22.46
CA LEU A 346 2.32 11.17 -23.04
C LEU A 346 1.65 10.58 -24.28
N GLY A 347 0.52 11.15 -24.72
CA GLY A 347 -0.26 10.61 -25.82
C GLY A 347 -0.86 9.23 -25.52
N ILE A 348 -1.01 8.84 -24.26
CA ILE A 348 -1.62 7.56 -23.86
C ILE A 348 -3.13 7.73 -23.82
N LYS A 349 -3.86 6.89 -24.57
CA LYS A 349 -5.32 6.94 -24.71
C LYS A 349 -6.04 5.84 -23.93
N ALA A 350 -5.37 4.72 -23.71
CA ALA A 350 -5.92 3.63 -22.90
C ALA A 350 -4.79 2.78 -22.28
N LEU A 351 -5.11 2.17 -21.14
CA LEU A 351 -4.26 1.21 -20.45
C LEU A 351 -5.02 -0.11 -20.29
N SER A 352 -4.49 -1.22 -20.79
CA SER A 352 -5.09 -2.54 -20.56
C SER A 352 -4.85 -2.98 -19.11
N CYS A 353 -5.89 -3.54 -18.49
CA CYS A 353 -5.82 -4.11 -17.14
C CYS A 353 -5.68 -5.64 -17.20
N GLN A 354 -5.36 -6.23 -18.36
CA GLN A 354 -5.31 -7.67 -18.53
C GLN A 354 -3.87 -8.18 -18.39
N GLY A 355 -3.50 -8.54 -17.16
CA GLY A 355 -2.23 -9.20 -16.86
C GLY A 355 -2.23 -10.68 -17.26
N HIS A 356 -1.08 -11.16 -17.73
CA HIS A 356 -0.76 -12.58 -17.88
C HIS A 356 0.71 -12.79 -17.52
N LEU A 357 1.03 -13.99 -17.06
CA LEU A 357 2.40 -14.38 -16.73
C LEU A 357 3.12 -14.84 -17.99
N ASN A 358 4.30 -14.30 -18.30
CA ASN A 358 5.15 -14.84 -19.37
C ASN A 358 5.94 -16.08 -18.90
N ALA A 359 6.68 -16.68 -19.84
CA ALA A 359 7.54 -17.85 -19.59
C ALA A 359 8.64 -17.57 -18.56
N GLU A 360 9.08 -16.31 -18.44
CA GLU A 360 10.10 -15.85 -17.50
C GLU A 360 9.53 -15.52 -16.10
N GLY A 361 8.22 -15.67 -15.88
CA GLY A 361 7.57 -15.41 -14.59
C GLY A 361 7.33 -13.93 -14.27
N THR A 362 7.43 -13.05 -15.26
CA THR A 362 7.05 -11.64 -15.15
C THR A 362 5.60 -11.46 -15.56
N MET A 363 4.84 -10.72 -14.76
CA MET A 363 3.45 -10.37 -15.09
C MET A 363 3.45 -9.18 -16.07
N LEU A 364 2.75 -9.30 -17.20
CA LEU A 364 2.69 -8.25 -18.22
C LEU A 364 1.29 -8.14 -18.83
N SER A 365 1.01 -7.03 -19.50
CA SER A 365 -0.16 -6.90 -20.37
C SER A 365 0.30 -6.68 -21.80
N ILE A 366 -0.10 -7.59 -22.70
CA ILE A 366 0.18 -7.48 -24.15
C ILE A 366 -0.67 -6.33 -24.68
N ASN A 367 -0.05 -5.39 -25.39
CA ASN A 367 -0.69 -4.13 -25.74
C ASN A 367 -1.22 -3.37 -24.51
N GLY A 368 -0.47 -3.47 -23.40
CA GLY A 368 -0.71 -2.80 -22.12
C GLY A 368 -1.01 -1.30 -22.24
N VAL A 369 -0.41 -0.63 -23.22
CA VAL A 369 -0.58 0.80 -23.50
C VAL A 369 -1.05 0.97 -24.93
N THR A 370 -2.06 1.82 -25.13
CA THR A 370 -2.48 2.29 -26.46
C THR A 370 -2.22 3.79 -26.56
N PHE A 371 -1.41 4.19 -27.53
CA PHE A 371 -1.10 5.58 -27.81
C PHE A 371 -2.15 6.22 -28.73
N ALA A 372 -2.16 7.55 -28.79
CA ALA A 372 -3.11 8.35 -29.56
C ALA A 372 -2.97 8.16 -31.08
N ASP A 373 -1.77 7.80 -31.55
CA ASP A 373 -1.48 7.45 -32.95
C ASP A 373 -1.92 6.02 -33.32
N GLY A 374 -2.45 5.26 -32.34
CA GLY A 374 -2.90 3.88 -32.50
C GLY A 374 -1.81 2.83 -32.33
N SER A 375 -0.55 3.23 -32.12
CA SER A 375 0.51 2.31 -31.75
C SER A 375 0.29 1.76 -30.34
N THR A 376 0.88 0.60 -30.05
CA THR A 376 0.74 -0.09 -28.77
C THR A 376 2.10 -0.48 -28.21
N ALA A 377 2.13 -0.74 -26.90
CA ALA A 377 3.28 -1.30 -26.21
C ALA A 377 2.83 -2.16 -25.03
N ASP A 378 3.66 -3.11 -24.63
CA ASP A 378 3.39 -3.95 -23.46
C ASP A 378 3.74 -3.20 -22.17
N SER A 379 2.91 -3.34 -21.14
CA SER A 379 3.22 -2.88 -19.79
C SER A 379 3.65 -4.05 -18.92
N TYR A 380 4.37 -3.79 -17.83
CA TYR A 380 4.95 -4.84 -16.99
C TYR A 380 4.74 -4.56 -15.51
N ASP A 381 4.35 -5.57 -14.76
CA ASP A 381 4.31 -5.56 -13.30
C ASP A 381 5.58 -6.27 -12.80
N ILE A 382 6.55 -5.49 -12.33
CA ILE A 382 7.95 -5.94 -12.20
C ILE A 382 8.41 -6.05 -10.77
N VAL A 383 9.23 -7.06 -10.48
CA VAL A 383 9.96 -7.16 -9.22
C VAL A 383 11.25 -6.35 -9.33
N LEU A 384 11.44 -5.39 -8.43
CA LEU A 384 12.70 -4.67 -8.31
C LEU A 384 13.68 -5.42 -7.39
N ASP A 385 14.94 -5.51 -7.83
CA ASP A 385 16.02 -6.11 -7.06
C ASP A 385 16.44 -5.19 -5.94
N GLN A 386 16.03 -5.52 -4.72
CA GLN A 386 16.56 -4.90 -3.51
C GLN A 386 18.00 -5.38 -3.29
N ILE A 387 18.92 -4.44 -3.14
CA ILE A 387 20.33 -4.73 -2.81
C ILE A 387 20.58 -4.51 -1.30
N PRO A 388 21.57 -5.21 -0.70
CA PRO A 388 21.87 -5.13 0.73
C PRO A 388 22.15 -3.73 1.26
#